data_AF-A0A174FQD6-F1
#
_entry.id   AF-A0A174FQD6-F1
#
_cell.length_a   1.000
_cell.length_b   1.000
_cell.length_c   1.000
_cell.angle_alpha   90.00
_cell.angle_beta   90.00
_cell.angle_gamma   90.00
#
_symmetry.space_group_name_H-M   'P 1'
#
loop_
_entity.id
_entity.type
_entity.pdbx_description
1 polymer ?
#
loop_
_entity_poly.entity_id
_entity_poly.type
_entity_poly.pdbx_seq_one_letter_code
_entity_poly.pdbx_strand_id
1 'polypeptide(L)'
;MKKPSDFYCCICGQPLNDRQDLFVKIRDNDSEETLRIVPVHSGNCDNTLCKQESAKGNNTNSCFNFYSFGNDKELEKYLVTGEV
;
A
#
# COMPACT_ATOMS: atom_id res chain seq x y z
N MET A 1 -15.95 -8.43 -5.13
CA MET A 1 -14.68 -8.35 -4.39
C MET A 1 -13.53 -8.58 -5.34
N LYS A 2 -12.73 -7.54 -5.57
CA LYS A 2 -11.43 -7.59 -6.22
C LYS A 2 -10.56 -8.64 -5.53
N LYS A 3 -9.61 -9.17 -6.29
CA LYS A 3 -8.64 -10.16 -5.83
C LYS A 3 -7.28 -9.49 -5.67
N PRO A 4 -6.37 -10.02 -4.84
CA PRO A 4 -5.00 -9.53 -4.78
C PRO A 4 -4.34 -9.43 -6.16
N SER A 5 -4.55 -10.43 -7.02
CA SER A 5 -4.01 -10.49 -8.38
C SER A 5 -4.45 -9.35 -9.32
N ASP A 6 -5.45 -8.55 -8.94
CA ASP A 6 -5.89 -7.38 -9.69
C ASP A 6 -4.95 -6.17 -9.48
N PHE A 7 -3.98 -6.27 -8.57
CA PHE A 7 -3.02 -5.23 -8.21
C PHE A 7 -1.59 -5.70 -8.43
N TYR A 8 -0.70 -4.78 -8.76
CA TYR A 8 0.70 -5.07 -9.09
C TYR A 8 1.63 -4.42 -8.08
N CYS A 9 2.50 -5.21 -7.45
CA CYS A 9 3.49 -4.71 -6.52
C CYS A 9 4.35 -3.62 -7.16
N CYS A 10 4.40 -2.45 -6.53
CA CYS A 10 5.14 -1.30 -7.05
C CYS A 10 6.67 -1.49 -7.09
N ILE A 11 7.19 -2.51 -6.40
CA ILE A 11 8.64 -2.80 -6.32
C ILE A 11 9.08 -3.79 -7.39
N CYS A 12 8.39 -4.93 -7.53
CA CYS A 12 8.81 -6.01 -8.44
C CYS A 12 7.97 -6.10 -9.72
N GLY A 13 6.87 -5.34 -9.82
CA GLY A 13 5.99 -5.30 -10.99
C GLY A 13 5.16 -6.57 -11.19
N GLN A 14 5.19 -7.53 -10.27
CA GLN A 14 4.37 -8.74 -10.33
C GLN A 14 3.02 -8.54 -9.62
N PRO A 15 1.97 -9.28 -10.02
CA PRO A 15 0.69 -9.25 -9.30
C PRO A 15 0.85 -9.59 -7.81
N LEU A 16 0.01 -8.99 -6.96
CA LEU A 16 -0.10 -9.46 -5.57
C LEU A 16 -0.64 -10.89 -5.57
N ASN A 17 -0.12 -11.69 -4.66
CA ASN A 17 -0.30 -13.13 -4.66
C ASN A 17 -0.94 -13.64 -3.36
N ASP A 18 -0.94 -12.83 -2.29
CA ASP A 18 -1.64 -13.13 -1.04
C ASP A 18 -2.52 -11.95 -0.60
N ARG A 19 -3.62 -12.25 0.10
CA ARG A 19 -4.43 -11.26 0.82
C ARG A 19 -3.70 -10.62 2.01
N GLN A 20 -2.57 -11.20 2.44
CA GLN A 20 -1.65 -10.57 3.40
C GLN A 20 -0.78 -9.47 2.77
N ASP A 21 -0.74 -9.36 1.45
CA ASP A 21 -0.06 -8.25 0.79
C ASP A 21 -0.71 -6.91 1.12
N LEU A 22 0.11 -5.87 1.02
CA LEU A 22 -0.15 -4.60 1.67
C LEU A 22 -0.53 -3.53 0.66
N PHE A 23 -1.47 -2.69 1.06
CA PHE A 23 -1.66 -1.35 0.50
C PHE A 23 -1.02 -0.38 1.48
N VAL A 24 0.14 0.15 1.11
CA VAL A 24 0.96 1.02 1.94
C VAL A 24 0.66 2.47 1.60
N LYS A 25 0.34 3.24 2.63
CA LYS A 25 0.18 4.69 2.54
C LYS A 25 1.54 5.35 2.66
N ILE A 26 1.91 6.06 1.59
CA ILE A 26 3.11 6.89 1.55
C ILE A 26 2.70 8.30 1.94
N ARG A 27 3.32 8.81 3.01
CA ARG A 27 3.12 10.18 3.48
C ARG A 27 4.40 10.98 3.39
N ASP A 28 4.26 12.27 3.22
CA ASP A 28 5.36 13.19 3.47
C ASP A 28 5.64 13.25 4.99
N ASN A 29 6.91 13.19 5.42
CA ASN A 29 7.23 13.19 6.85
C ASN A 29 6.93 14.52 7.54
N ASP A 30 7.04 15.64 6.82
CA ASP A 30 6.98 16.96 7.43
C ASP A 30 5.53 17.46 7.57
N SER A 31 4.69 17.19 6.57
CA SER A 31 3.29 17.62 6.52
C SER A 31 2.28 16.56 6.97
N GLU A 32 2.72 15.30 7.10
CA GLU A 32 1.86 14.11 7.26
C GLU A 32 0.85 13.91 6.11
N GLU A 33 0.95 14.68 5.03
CA GLU A 33 0.07 14.60 3.88
C GLU A 33 0.21 13.22 3.22
N THR A 34 -0.93 12.62 2.86
CA THR A 34 -0.93 11.37 2.10
C THR A 34 -0.60 11.64 0.64
N LEU A 35 0.59 11.27 0.21
CA LEU A 35 1.06 11.47 -1.15
C LEU A 35 0.43 10.47 -2.11
N ARG A 36 0.41 9.18 -1.73
CA ARG A 36 -0.18 8.10 -2.51
C ARG A 36 -0.31 6.82 -1.70
N ILE A 37 -1.07 5.87 -2.22
CA ILE A 37 -1.19 4.53 -1.68
C ILE A 37 -0.75 3.54 -2.75
N VAL A 38 0.13 2.63 -2.38
CA VAL A 38 0.74 1.69 -3.32
C VAL A 38 0.55 0.24 -2.85
N PRO A 39 0.20 -0.67 -3.77
CA PRO A 39 0.26 -2.11 -3.51
C PRO A 39 1.72 -2.60 -3.43
N VAL A 40 2.02 -3.48 -2.48
CA VAL A 40 3.34 -4.09 -2.30
C VAL A 40 3.21 -5.49 -1.70
N HIS A 41 4.09 -6.41 -2.12
CA HIS A 41 4.21 -7.70 -1.45
C HIS A 41 4.71 -7.53 -0.02
N SER A 42 4.09 -8.25 0.90
CA SER A 42 4.57 -8.31 2.28
C SER A 42 5.99 -8.90 2.35
N GLY A 43 6.80 -8.46 3.31
CA GLY A 43 8.18 -8.92 3.49
C GLY A 43 9.21 -8.10 2.71
N ASN A 44 9.93 -8.72 1.77
CA ASN A 44 11.11 -8.06 1.18
C ASN A 44 10.78 -6.84 0.32
N CYS A 45 9.67 -6.86 -0.42
CA CYS A 45 9.25 -5.71 -1.22
C CYS A 45 8.84 -4.54 -0.31
N ASP A 46 8.06 -4.79 0.73
CA ASP A 46 7.69 -3.79 1.74
C ASP A 46 8.92 -3.17 2.42
N ASN A 47 9.89 -3.98 2.87
CA ASN A 47 11.16 -3.50 3.42
C ASN A 47 11.95 -2.63 2.43
N THR A 48 11.90 -2.97 1.14
CA THR A 48 12.56 -2.20 0.08
C THR A 48 11.86 -0.86 -0.13
N LEU A 49 10.52 -0.86 -0.18
CA LEU A 49 9.70 0.34 -0.29
C LEU A 49 9.99 1.30 0.88
N CYS A 50 9.96 0.81 2.11
CA CYS A 50 10.25 1.59 3.31
C CYS A 50 11.59 2.31 3.23
N LYS A 51 12.67 1.61 2.83
CA LYS A 51 14.00 2.23 2.66
C LYS A 51 14.04 3.27 1.55
N GLN A 52 13.41 2.99 0.40
CA GLN A 52 13.38 3.91 -0.74
C GLN A 52 12.60 5.18 -0.44
N GLU A 53 11.48 5.08 0.25
CA GLU A 53 10.64 6.23 0.59
C GLU A 53 11.23 7.02 1.76
N SER A 54 11.83 6.36 2.76
CA SER A 54 12.58 7.03 3.83
C SER A 54 13.72 7.90 3.29
N ALA A 55 14.45 7.41 2.27
CA ALA A 55 15.52 8.16 1.62
C ALA A 55 15.03 9.42 0.86
N LYS A 56 13.73 9.50 0.56
CA LYS A 56 13.07 10.65 -0.06
C LYS A 56 12.42 11.60 0.97
N GLY A 57 12.51 11.28 2.26
CA GLY A 57 11.80 12.01 3.31
C GLY A 57 10.34 11.60 3.50
N ASN A 58 9.94 10.43 3.02
CA ASN A 58 8.57 9.92 3.15
C ASN A 58 8.43 8.86 4.25
N ASN A 59 7.21 8.70 4.76
CA ASN A 59 6.80 7.71 5.75
C ASN A 59 5.94 6.62 5.11
N THR A 60 6.15 5.36 5.50
CA THR A 60 5.37 4.19 5.05
C THR A 60 4.75 3.39 6.19
N ASN A 61 4.71 3.90 7.42
CA ASN A 61 4.29 3.16 8.62
C ASN A 61 2.78 2.89 8.72
N SER A 62 1.98 3.33 7.74
CA SER A 62 0.54 3.09 7.70
C SER A 62 0.21 2.19 6.52
N CYS A 63 -0.33 1.01 6.78
CA CYS A 63 -0.76 0.08 5.74
C CYS A 63 -1.99 -0.72 6.18
N PHE A 64 -2.71 -1.23 5.19
CA PHE A 64 -3.77 -2.24 5.38
C PHE A 64 -3.54 -3.40 4.42
N ASN A 65 -3.89 -4.59 4.86
CA ASN A 65 -3.91 -5.76 3.98
C ASN A 65 -5.29 -5.96 3.36
N PHE A 66 -5.39 -6.88 2.40
CA PHE A 66 -6.63 -7.12 1.66
C PHE A 66 -7.79 -7.61 2.55
N TYR A 67 -7.51 -8.28 3.66
CA TYR A 67 -8.54 -8.73 4.63
C TYR A 67 -9.20 -7.59 5.40
N SER A 68 -8.62 -6.39 5.35
CA SER A 68 -9.12 -5.22 6.08
C SER A 68 -10.37 -4.60 5.46
N PHE A 69 -10.74 -5.00 4.24
CA PHE A 69 -11.85 -4.44 3.48
C PHE A 69 -12.99 -5.45 3.34
N GLY A 70 -14.21 -5.06 3.72
CA GLY A 70 -15.41 -5.89 3.61
C GLY A 70 -16.00 -5.91 2.20
N ASN A 71 -15.68 -4.92 1.37
CA ASN A 71 -16.19 -4.81 0.00
C ASN A 71 -15.28 -3.93 -0.89
N ASP A 72 -15.59 -3.90 -2.19
CA ASP A 72 -14.80 -3.16 -3.19
C ASP A 72 -14.86 -1.64 -3.00
N LYS A 73 -15.95 -1.11 -2.44
CA LYS A 73 -16.10 0.34 -2.22
C LYS A 73 -15.17 0.83 -1.11
N GLU A 74 -15.03 0.06 -0.02
CA GLU A 74 -14.08 0.37 1.05
C GLU A 74 -12.64 0.34 0.55
N LEU A 75 -12.28 -0.68 -0.24
CA LEU A 75 -10.97 -0.76 -0.86
C LEU A 75 -10.73 0.43 -1.81
N GLU A 76 -11.69 0.76 -2.68
CA GLU A 76 -11.57 1.89 -3.61
C GLU A 76 -11.49 3.24 -2.90
N LYS A 77 -12.30 3.45 -1.86
CA LYS A 77 -12.21 4.63 -1.00
C LYS A 77 -10.82 4.73 -0.40
N TYR A 78 -10.33 3.65 0.21
CA TYR A 78 -9.00 3.63 0.80
C TYR A 78 -7.92 3.94 -0.22
N LEU A 79 -7.95 3.37 -1.43
CA LEU A 79 -6.95 3.64 -2.46
C LEU A 79 -6.90 5.10 -2.93
N VAL A 80 -8.01 5.84 -2.77
CA VAL A 80 -8.11 7.25 -3.17
C VAL A 80 -7.80 8.21 -2.02
N THR A 81 -8.34 7.93 -0.82
CA THR A 81 -8.29 8.87 0.32
C THR A 81 -7.36 8.41 1.44
N GLY A 82 -7.05 7.12 1.49
CA GLY A 82 -6.36 6.50 2.61
C GLY A 82 -7.22 6.26 3.83
N GLU A 83 -8.54 6.37 3.71
CA GLU A 83 -9.50 6.14 4.78
C GLU A 83 -10.35 4.91 4.49
N VAL A 84 -10.64 4.12 5.52
CA VAL A 84 -11.59 3.00 5.45
C VAL A 84 -12.98 3.52 5.80
#